data_AF-A0AAU2UXF1-F1
#
_entry.id   AF-A0AAU2UXF1-F1
#
_cell.length_a   1.000
_cell.length_b   1.000
_cell.length_c   1.000
_cell.angle_alpha   90.00
_cell.angle_beta   90.00
_cell.angle_gamma   90.00
#
_symmetry.space_group_name_H-M   'P 1'
#
loop_
_entity.id
_entity.type
_entity.pdbx_description
1 polymer ?
#
loop_
_entity_poly.entity_id
_entity_poly.type
_entity_poly.pdbx_seq_one_letter_code
_entity_poly.pdbx_strand_id
1 'polypeptide(L)' 'MRVVIDLYHHGDEAYGQACIEGAGEPVLFSSWLDLLRLLERPPPPPEPRPDDKSGADPTG' A
#
# COMPACT_ATOMS: atom_id res chain seq x y z
N MET A 1 1.97 -4.81 9.55
CA MET A 1 1.09 -4.63 8.38
C MET A 1 -0.08 -5.59 8.54
N ARG A 2 -1.27 -5.07 8.88
CA ARG A 2 -2.50 -5.85 8.88
C ARG A 2 -3.14 -5.79 7.49
N VAL A 3 -3.59 -6.94 6.98
CA VAL A 3 -4.36 -7.04 5.75
C VAL A 3 -5.64 -7.78 6.06
N VAL A 4 -6.78 -7.22 5.68
CA VAL A 4 -8.10 -7.88 5.71
C VAL A 4 -8.45 -8.28 4.28
N ILE A 5 -8.85 -9.53 4.09
CA ILE A 5 -9.14 -10.08 2.77
C ILE A 5 -10.57 -10.57 2.77
N ASP A 6 -11.37 -9.98 1.89
CA ASP A 6 -12.71 -10.48 1.56
C ASP A 6 -12.60 -11.37 0.32
N LEU A 7 -13.02 -12.63 0.45
CA LEU A 7 -13.00 -13.62 -0.62
C LEU A 7 -14.40 -13.85 -1.14
N TYR A 8 -14.52 -13.82 -2.46
CA TYR A 8 -15.76 -14.08 -3.18
C TYR A 8 -15.53 -15.26 -4.13
N HIS A 9 -16.54 -16.11 -4.25
CA HIS A 9 -16.57 -17.16 -5.26
C HIS A 9 -17.72 -16.90 -6.23
N HIS A 10 -17.51 -17.21 -7.50
CA HIS A 10 -18.57 -17.27 -8.51
C HIS A 10 -18.30 -18.44 -9.46
N GLY A 11 -19.14 -19.47 -9.41
CA GLY A 11 -18.86 -20.73 -10.11
C GLY A 11 -17.56 -21.36 -9.59
N ASP A 12 -16.61 -21.60 -10.50
CA ASP A 12 -15.29 -22.15 -10.21
C ASP A 12 -14.20 -21.06 -10.02
N GLU A 13 -14.58 -19.79 -10.12
CA GLU A 13 -13.65 -18.66 -9.98
C GLU A 13 -13.65 -18.09 -8.56
N ALA A 14 -12.46 -17.73 -8.09
CA ALA A 14 -12.25 -17.03 -6.83
C ALA A 14 -11.60 -15.67 -7.07
N TYR A 15 -12.18 -14.63 -6.51
CA TYR A 15 -11.67 -13.26 -6.55
C TYR A 15 -11.83 -12.64 -5.16
N GLY A 16 -11.22 -11.48 -4.96
CA GLY A 16 -11.27 -10.86 -3.65
C GLY A 16 -10.82 -9.42 -3.64
N GLN A 17 -10.91 -8.86 -2.45
CA GLN A 17 -10.52 -7.51 -2.13
C GLN A 17 -9.58 -7.54 -0.93
N ALA A 18 -8.43 -6.89 -1.03
CA ALA A 18 -7.46 -6.73 0.04
C ALA A 18 -7.49 -5.29 0.57
N CYS A 19 -7.84 -5.13 1.84
CA CYS A 19 -7.75 -3.89 2.59
C CYS A 19 -6.46 -3.90 3.41
N ILE A 20 -5.47 -3.10 3.00
CA ILE A 20 -4.16 -3.01 3.65
C ILE A 20 -4.17 -1.80 4.58
N GLU A 21 -3.81 -1.99 5.85
CA GLU A 21 -3.67 -0.90 6.81
C GLU A 21 -2.69 0.16 6.31
N GLY A 22 -3.16 1.41 6.18
CA GLY A 22 -2.38 2.52 5.64
C GLY A 22 -2.44 2.67 4.11
N ALA A 23 -3.08 1.74 3.39
CA ALA A 23 -3.49 1.96 2.01
C ALA A 23 -4.84 2.68 1.98
N GLY A 24 -5.01 3.62 1.06
CA GLY A 24 -6.25 4.40 0.95
C GLY A 24 -7.43 3.54 0.49
N GLU A 25 -7.33 2.99 -0.71
CA GLU A 25 -8.40 2.21 -1.33
C GLU A 25 -8.12 0.70 -1.29
N PRO A 26 -9.16 -0.14 -1.18
CA PRO A 26 -9.02 -1.58 -1.30
C PRO A 26 -8.51 -2.00 -2.68
N VAL A 27 -7.70 -3.07 -2.71
CA VAL A 27 -7.14 -3.58 -3.96
C VAL A 27 -7.84 -4.87 -4.36
N LEU A 28 -8.42 -4.90 -5.56
CA LEU A 28 -9.05 -6.08 -6.13
C LEU A 28 -8.00 -7.05 -6.68
N PHE A 29 -8.25 -8.35 -6.53
CA PHE A 29 -7.46 -9.41 -7.13
C PHE A 29 -8.36 -10.52 -7.68
N SER A 30 -7.94 -11.13 -8.79
CA SER A 30 -8.68 -12.20 -9.47
C SER A 30 -7.94 -13.55 -9.44
N SER A 31 -6.81 -13.63 -8.76
CA SER A 31 -6.06 -14.87 -8.57
C SER A 31 -5.25 -14.84 -7.28
N TRP A 32 -4.88 -16.04 -6.79
CA TRP A 32 -3.96 -16.17 -5.66
C TRP A 32 -2.59 -15.55 -5.92
N LEU A 33 -2.12 -15.61 -7.16
CA LEU A 33 -0.83 -15.02 -7.54
C LEU A 33 -0.86 -13.49 -7.46
N ASP A 34 -1.98 -12.87 -7.86
CA ASP A 34 -2.15 -11.41 -7.75
C ASP A 34 -2.15 -10.96 -6.29
N LEU A 35 -2.82 -11.72 -5.41
CA LEU A 35 -2.79 -11.47 -3.97
C LEU A 35 -1.37 -11.58 -3.40
N LEU A 36 -0.62 -12.63 -3.74
CA LEU A 36 0.76 -12.80 -3.25
C LEU A 36 1.64 -11.62 -3.67
N ARG A 37 1.55 -11.19 -4.94
CA ARG A 37 2.28 -10.03 -5.44
C ARG A 37 1.92 -8.73 -4.72
N LEU A 38 0.69 -8.59 -4.23
CA LEU A 38 0.29 -7.44 -3.42
C LEU A 38 0.92 -7.48 -2.02
N LEU A 39 1.00 -8.67 -1.41
CA LEU A 39 1.56 -8.86 -0.08
C LEU A 39 3.09 -8.76 -0.03
N GLU A 40 3.77 -9.06 -1.13
CA GLU A 40 5.24 -8.99 -1.25
C GLU A 40 5.76 -7.57 -1.52
N ARG A 41 4.89 -6.59 -1.79
CA ARG A 41 5.34 -5.22 -2.09
C ARG A 41 6.02 -4.60 -0.86
N PRO A 42 7.27 -4.14 -0.96
CA PRO A 42 7.89 -3.39 0.11
C PRO A 42 7.12 -2.09 0.36
N PRO A 43 7.13 -1.56 1.60
CA PRO A 43 6.54 -0.25 1.87
C PRO A 43 7.19 0.81 0.98
N PRO A 44 6.43 1.83 0.55
CA PRO A 44 7.02 2.93 -0.21
C PRO A 44 8.14 3.56 0.63
N PRO A 45 9.22 4.03 -0.02
CA PRO A 45 10.27 4.75 0.70
C PRO A 45 9.66 5.94 1.44
N PRO A 46 10.15 6.25 2.66
CA PRO A 46 9.67 7.40 3.41
C PRO A 46 9.81 8.66 2.56
N GLU A 47 8.77 9.49 2.54
CA GLU A 47 8.82 10.78 1.85
C GLU A 47 10.00 11.60 2.37
N PRO A 48 10.78 12.27 1.49
CA PRO A 48 11.79 13.21 1.92
C PRO A 48 11.12 14.22 2.85
N ARG A 49 11.59 14.31 4.10
CA ARG A 49 11.16 15.39 4.98
C ARG A 49 11.49 16.70 4.23
N PRO A 50 10.53 17.62 4.07
CA PRO A 50 10.84 18.91 3.48
C PRO A 50 11.98 19.49 4.29
N ASP A 51 13.12 19.70 3.62
CA ASP A 51 14.32 20.23 4.25
C ASP A 51 13.93 21.46 5.07
N ASP A 52 14.26 21.43 6.36
CA ASP A 52 14.36 22.61 7.22
C ASP A 52 15.45 23.52 6.63
N LYS A 53 15.16 24.18 5.50
CA LYS A 53 15.84 25.41 5.08
C LYS A 53 15.26 26.57 5.90
N SER A 54 15.36 26.44 7.22
CA SER A 54 15.27 27.55 8.15
C SER A 54 16.63 27.64 8.82
N GLY A 55 17.46 28.59 8.40
CA GLY A 55 18.73 28.87 9.07
C GLY A 55 19.93 28.96 8.15
N ALA A 56 19.98 30.01 7.34
CA ALA A 56 21.24 30.68 7.00
C ALA A 56 20.91 32.12 6.61
N ASP A 57 20.47 32.90 7.60
CA ASP A 57 20.85 34.30 7.64
C ASP A 57 22.27 34.33 8.25
N PRO A 58 23.27 34.81 7.51
CA PRO A 58 24.22 35.67 8.18
C PRO A 58 24.50 36.95 7.38
N THR A 59 24.42 38.06 8.13
CA THR A 59 25.08 39.38 7.92
C THR A 59 24.53 40.25 6.78
N GLY A 60 24.03 41.47 7.02
CA GLY A 60 24.46 42.46 8.02
C GLY A 60 25.65 43.25 7.50
#